data_AF-A0A2V1CKE4-F1
#
_entry.id   AF-A0A2V1CKE4-F1
#
_cell.length_a   1.000
_cell.length_b   1.000
_cell.length_c   1.000
_cell.angle_alpha   90.00
_cell.angle_beta   90.00
_cell.angle_gamma   90.00
#
_symmetry.space_group_name_H-M   'P 1'
#
loop_
_entity.id
_entity.type
_entity.pdbx_description
1 polymer ?
#
loop_
_entity_poly.entity_id
_entity_poly.type
_entity_poly.pdbx_seq_one_letter_code
_entity_poly.pdbx_strand_id
1 'polypeptide(L)'
;MPPALRCTASLPSVICTKQLCRVGPSSRSFSTSPRHEQRTTRARRGLFRWLQTIGQNFANPLESSTNYLSAYNTLGQLKRVVAAAKENERAKGQKDPSTSVDASKDSSSEGGKASTEIPPETIRDLKPFPLNGAFISQPVLGGMVKEEIWFRIMIEGKSVREVSAELGVEMARIGAVVRLKEIEKEWERIGKPLAHSYQNAVNKMLPKTLLAPPGERPNFHETINDLPVHRATGQQIWHPTSESRHFTREDAAKVFDEKLLPADARVPHPELAILHNEQVDKLSPEERQERAAARDAIAEKKRAAKATRQAKKEAAIKKVDTGRWEFHFTDINVDAAGKTGRGHKGVGWRYGQPHDDRTRGKIKIPTSVE
;
A
#
# COMPACT_ATOMS: atom_id res chain seq x y z
N MET A 1 -16.50 -33.39 -40.09
CA MET A 1 -16.10 -33.58 -41.49
C MET A 1 -15.99 -32.22 -42.15
N PRO A 2 -14.84 -31.82 -42.70
CA PRO A 2 -14.73 -30.58 -43.48
C PRO A 2 -14.87 -30.88 -44.99
N PRO A 3 -15.39 -29.95 -45.81
CA PRO A 3 -15.17 -30.01 -47.24
C PRO A 3 -13.89 -29.25 -47.63
N ALA A 4 -13.20 -29.78 -48.64
CA ALA A 4 -12.05 -29.21 -49.30
C ALA A 4 -12.40 -28.85 -50.77
N LEU A 5 -11.40 -28.27 -51.45
CA LEU A 5 -11.23 -28.06 -52.90
C LEU A 5 -11.73 -26.69 -53.41
N ARG A 6 -11.09 -25.99 -54.35
CA ARG A 6 -9.84 -26.11 -55.14
C ARG A 6 -9.76 -24.79 -55.95
N CYS A 7 -8.57 -24.33 -56.33
CA CYS A 7 -8.35 -23.76 -57.66
C CYS A 7 -6.86 -23.70 -58.01
N THR A 8 -6.53 -24.35 -59.12
CA THR A 8 -5.25 -24.44 -59.83
C THR A 8 -5.28 -23.52 -61.04
N ALA A 9 -4.17 -22.88 -61.38
CA ALA A 9 -3.94 -22.37 -62.73
C ALA A 9 -2.49 -22.63 -63.14
N SER A 10 -2.32 -23.18 -64.33
CA SER A 10 -1.04 -23.61 -64.90
C SER A 10 -0.84 -22.98 -66.29
N LEU A 11 0.42 -22.60 -66.56
CA LEU A 11 1.15 -22.64 -67.85
C LEU A 11 0.84 -21.56 -68.92
N PRO A 12 1.79 -21.21 -69.83
CA PRO A 12 2.84 -22.07 -70.39
C PRO A 12 4.27 -21.51 -70.61
N SER A 13 5.13 -22.42 -71.06
CA SER A 13 6.56 -22.35 -71.38
C SER A 13 6.86 -22.29 -72.89
N VAL A 14 7.90 -21.56 -73.33
CA VAL A 14 8.68 -21.79 -74.59
C VAL A 14 10.09 -21.16 -74.38
N ILE A 15 11.19 -21.89 -74.12
CA ILE A 15 12.21 -22.58 -74.98
C ILE A 15 13.36 -21.69 -75.54
N CYS A 16 14.61 -22.16 -75.28
CA CYS A 16 15.92 -21.96 -75.97
C CYS A 16 16.61 -20.58 -75.92
N THR A 17 17.94 -20.43 -75.81
CA THR A 17 19.10 -21.24 -76.24
C THR A 17 20.34 -21.06 -75.33
N LYS A 18 21.30 -21.99 -75.50
CA LYS A 18 22.57 -22.21 -74.80
C LYS A 18 23.63 -21.12 -75.02
N GLN A 19 24.47 -20.82 -74.02
CA GLN A 19 25.90 -20.53 -74.24
C GLN A 19 26.79 -20.65 -72.99
N LEU A 20 27.69 -21.64 -73.07
CA LEU A 20 29.13 -21.66 -72.71
C LEU A 20 29.59 -21.29 -71.28
N CYS A 21 30.04 -22.33 -70.58
CA CYS A 21 31.29 -22.43 -69.80
C CYS A 21 31.90 -21.17 -69.18
N ARG A 22 31.91 -21.09 -67.84
CA ARG A 22 33.15 -20.90 -67.07
C ARG A 22 32.99 -21.42 -65.65
N VAL A 23 33.63 -22.55 -65.38
CA VAL A 23 33.91 -23.03 -64.02
C VAL A 23 34.96 -22.08 -63.44
N GLY A 24 34.53 -21.19 -62.54
CA GLY A 24 35.41 -20.50 -61.62
C GLY A 24 34.92 -20.82 -60.21
N PRO A 25 35.78 -21.15 -59.25
CA PRO A 25 35.37 -21.27 -57.87
C PRO A 25 35.02 -19.87 -57.36
N SER A 26 33.76 -19.47 -57.49
CA SER A 26 33.22 -18.42 -56.64
C SER A 26 33.02 -19.06 -55.28
N SER A 27 34.10 -19.21 -54.53
CA SER A 27 34.02 -19.11 -53.09
C SER A 27 33.47 -17.72 -52.81
N ARG A 28 32.14 -17.61 -52.78
CA ARG A 28 31.49 -16.54 -52.04
C ARG A 28 31.90 -16.76 -50.61
N SER A 29 33.02 -16.17 -50.22
CA SER A 29 33.28 -15.83 -48.84
C SER A 29 31.99 -15.17 -48.38
N PHE A 30 31.23 -15.88 -47.54
CA PHE A 30 30.15 -15.28 -46.80
C PHE A 30 30.86 -14.24 -45.94
N SER A 31 30.93 -13.02 -46.45
CA SER A 31 31.58 -11.93 -45.77
C SER A 31 30.81 -11.77 -44.47
N THR A 32 31.38 -12.28 -43.39
CA THR A 32 31.16 -11.77 -42.04
C THR A 32 31.73 -10.36 -42.01
N SER A 33 31.13 -9.46 -42.80
CA SER A 33 31.35 -8.04 -42.65
C SER A 33 30.96 -7.72 -41.20
N PRO A 34 31.79 -7.00 -40.42
CA PRO A 34 31.45 -6.58 -39.07
C PRO A 34 30.41 -5.45 -39.15
N ARG A 35 29.22 -5.74 -39.69
CA ARG A 35 28.11 -4.79 -39.81
C ARG A 35 27.16 -4.83 -38.62
N HIS A 36 27.35 -5.79 -37.71
CA HIS A 36 26.52 -5.89 -36.51
C HIS A 36 27.00 -5.01 -35.34
N GLU A 37 28.26 -4.53 -35.37
CA GLU A 37 28.85 -3.70 -34.30
C GLU A 37 28.69 -2.18 -34.50
N GLN A 38 28.44 -1.67 -35.71
CA GLN A 38 28.63 -0.24 -36.01
C GLN A 38 27.39 0.62 -36.30
N ARG A 39 26.15 0.16 -36.07
CA ARG A 39 25.00 1.08 -36.13
C ARG A 39 24.09 0.97 -34.92
N THR A 40 24.48 1.67 -33.85
CA THR A 40 23.52 2.06 -32.81
C THR A 40 22.36 2.82 -33.47
N THR A 41 21.14 2.29 -33.30
CA THR A 41 19.94 2.92 -33.84
C THR A 41 19.81 4.35 -33.31
N ARG A 42 19.10 5.22 -34.04
CA ARG A 42 18.83 6.59 -33.56
C ARG A 42 18.18 6.59 -32.18
N ALA A 43 17.26 5.65 -31.94
CA ALA A 43 16.62 5.46 -30.64
C ALA A 43 17.64 5.08 -29.56
N ARG A 44 18.55 4.13 -29.83
CA ARG A 44 19.61 3.75 -28.89
C ARG A 44 20.53 4.93 -28.57
N ARG A 45 20.94 5.71 -29.56
CA ARG A 45 21.73 6.94 -29.35
C ARG A 45 20.99 7.97 -28.49
N GLY A 46 19.68 8.14 -28.73
CA GLY A 46 18.83 9.01 -27.92
C GLY A 46 18.73 8.55 -26.46
N LEU A 47 18.55 7.24 -26.24
CA LEU A 47 18.53 6.64 -24.90
C LEU A 47 19.85 6.87 -24.15
N PHE A 48 20.99 6.57 -24.76
CA PHE A 48 22.29 6.75 -24.10
C PHE A 48 22.61 8.22 -23.83
N ARG A 49 22.21 9.14 -24.72
CA ARG A 49 22.30 10.59 -24.46
C ARG A 49 21.47 10.98 -23.23
N TRP A 50 20.27 10.44 -23.08
CA TRP A 50 19.45 10.68 -21.89
C TRP A 50 20.07 10.06 -20.63
N LEU A 51 20.54 8.80 -20.69
CA LEU A 51 21.18 8.11 -19.58
C LEU A 51 22.44 8.81 -19.07
N GLN A 52 23.24 9.40 -19.97
CA GLN A 52 24.45 10.14 -19.63
C GLN A 52 24.18 11.56 -19.11
N THR A 53 22.95 12.07 -19.27
CA THR A 53 22.57 13.40 -18.81
C THR A 53 21.58 13.27 -17.65
N ILE A 54 20.28 13.35 -17.93
CA ILE A 54 19.21 13.32 -16.94
C ILE A 54 19.17 11.97 -16.20
N GLY A 55 19.40 10.88 -16.92
CA GLY A 55 19.33 9.52 -16.37
C GLY A 55 20.42 9.21 -15.36
N GLN A 56 21.53 9.97 -15.36
CA GLN A 56 22.65 9.78 -14.43
C GLN A 56 22.22 10.02 -12.99
N ASN A 57 21.25 10.90 -12.76
CA ASN A 57 20.69 11.19 -11.44
C ASN A 57 20.10 9.95 -10.75
N PHE A 58 19.68 8.94 -11.52
CA PHE A 58 19.05 7.72 -11.01
C PHE A 58 20.03 6.56 -10.86
N ALA A 59 21.31 6.75 -11.22
CA ALA A 59 22.33 5.71 -11.07
C ALA A 59 22.59 5.38 -9.59
N ASN A 60 22.59 6.42 -8.74
CA ASN A 60 22.68 6.30 -7.29
C ASN A 60 21.42 6.91 -6.65
N PRO A 61 20.91 6.33 -5.55
CA PRO A 61 19.78 6.91 -4.84
C PRO A 61 20.17 8.26 -4.25
N LEU A 62 19.19 9.18 -4.19
CA LEU A 62 19.37 10.43 -3.49
C LEU A 62 19.40 10.17 -1.98
N GLU A 63 20.31 10.81 -1.27
CA GLU A 63 20.39 10.66 0.19
C GLU A 63 19.16 11.32 0.84
N SER A 64 18.56 10.60 1.80
CA SER A 64 17.41 11.04 2.62
C SER A 64 16.15 11.51 1.86
N SER A 65 16.05 11.27 0.55
CA SER A 65 14.94 11.71 -0.28
C SER A 65 14.63 10.71 -1.41
N THR A 66 13.36 10.66 -1.77
CA THR A 66 12.84 10.03 -2.98
C THR A 66 13.46 10.60 -4.25
N ASN A 67 13.88 9.69 -5.13
CA ASN A 67 14.53 10.01 -6.40
C ASN A 67 13.62 9.60 -7.58
N TYR A 68 12.45 10.23 -7.68
CA TYR A 68 11.47 9.96 -8.74
C TYR A 68 11.61 10.90 -9.93
N LEU A 69 11.17 10.46 -11.11
CA LEU A 69 11.27 11.23 -12.35
C LEU A 69 10.56 12.59 -12.28
N SER A 70 9.45 12.68 -11.53
CA SER A 70 8.65 13.90 -11.41
C SER A 70 9.38 15.03 -10.66
N ALA A 71 10.34 14.69 -9.80
CA ALA A 71 11.10 15.64 -8.98
C ALA A 71 12.05 16.51 -9.85
N TYR A 72 12.38 16.05 -11.05
CA TYR A 72 13.31 16.72 -11.96
C TYR A 72 12.58 17.52 -13.04
N ASN A 73 13.22 18.60 -13.50
CA ASN A 73 12.82 19.32 -14.70
C ASN A 73 13.36 18.62 -15.97
N THR A 74 13.04 19.18 -17.14
CA THR A 74 13.52 18.67 -18.44
C THR A 74 15.03 18.76 -18.62
N LEU A 75 15.73 19.54 -17.77
CA LEU A 75 17.19 19.70 -17.77
C LEU A 75 17.88 18.72 -16.81
N GLY A 76 17.13 17.92 -16.04
CA GLY A 76 17.67 17.02 -15.03
C GLY A 76 18.06 17.71 -13.72
N GLN A 77 17.59 18.93 -13.47
CA GLN A 77 17.77 19.61 -12.19
C GLN A 77 16.57 19.37 -11.27
N LEU A 78 16.83 19.24 -9.98
CA LEU A 78 15.80 19.03 -8.97
C LEU A 78 14.95 20.30 -8.82
N LYS A 79 13.64 20.18 -9.03
CA LYS A 79 12.72 21.33 -9.07
C LYS A 79 12.72 22.13 -7.77
N ARG A 80 12.77 21.45 -6.61
CA ARG A 80 12.78 22.10 -5.30
C ARG A 80 14.04 22.93 -5.05
N VAL A 81 15.20 22.48 -5.54
CA VAL A 81 16.47 23.23 -5.43
C VAL A 81 16.40 24.50 -6.29
N VAL A 82 15.89 24.38 -7.52
CA VAL A 82 15.72 25.53 -8.42
C VAL A 82 14.71 26.53 -7.87
N ALA A 83 13.63 26.06 -7.24
CA ALA A 83 12.64 26.91 -6.59
C ALA A 83 13.23 27.67 -5.40
N ALA A 84 13.93 26.96 -4.49
CA ALA A 84 14.58 27.58 -3.33
C ALA A 84 15.65 28.61 -3.74
N ALA A 85 16.43 28.33 -4.79
CA ALA A 85 17.39 29.30 -5.32
C ALA A 85 16.71 30.60 -5.81
N LYS A 86 15.60 30.48 -6.53
CA LYS A 86 14.82 31.65 -7.01
C LYS A 86 14.21 32.45 -5.86
N GLU A 87 13.74 31.78 -4.81
CA GLU A 87 13.21 32.44 -3.61
C GLU A 87 14.31 33.22 -2.88
N ASN A 88 15.51 32.64 -2.75
CA ASN A 88 16.66 33.32 -2.17
C ASN A 88 17.10 34.55 -2.97
N GLU A 89 17.03 34.51 -4.31
CA GLU A 89 17.31 35.69 -5.15
C GLU A 89 16.26 36.79 -4.99
N ARG A 90 14.97 36.42 -4.91
CA ARG A 90 13.88 37.39 -4.65
C ARG A 90 14.01 38.05 -3.28
N ALA A 91 14.35 37.29 -2.25
CA ALA A 91 14.57 37.81 -0.90
C ALA A 91 15.76 38.79 -0.82
N LYS A 92 16.78 38.61 -1.66
CA LYS A 92 17.92 39.56 -1.77
C LYS A 92 17.55 40.84 -2.52
N GLY A 93 16.64 40.78 -3.50
CA GLY A 93 16.18 41.94 -4.28
C GLY A 93 15.16 42.84 -3.57
N GLN A 94 14.58 42.42 -2.45
CA GLN A 94 13.62 43.20 -1.65
C GLN A 94 14.23 43.90 -0.42
N LYS A 95 15.56 43.87 -0.24
CA LYS A 95 16.23 44.74 0.74
C LYS A 95 16.48 46.11 0.11
N ASP A 96 15.62 47.08 0.41
CA ASP A 96 15.83 48.48 0.05
C ASP A 96 17.15 49.03 0.67
N PRO A 97 17.86 49.96 -0.01
CA PRO A 97 19.20 50.40 0.34
C PRO A 97 19.21 51.55 1.35
N SER A 98 18.33 51.55 2.35
CA SER A 98 18.23 52.68 3.29
C SER A 98 18.05 52.26 4.75
N THR A 99 19.00 51.49 5.29
CA THR A 99 19.40 51.65 6.71
C THR A 99 20.81 51.08 6.88
N SER A 100 21.82 51.94 6.73
CA SER A 100 23.20 51.65 7.11
C SER A 100 23.56 52.53 8.31
N VAL A 101 23.45 52.01 9.52
CA VAL A 101 24.29 52.46 10.65
C VAL A 101 24.51 51.29 11.63
N ASP A 102 25.79 50.95 11.78
CA ASP A 102 26.52 50.19 12.81
C ASP A 102 25.83 49.27 13.82
N ALA A 103 26.31 48.02 13.88
CA ALA A 103 26.76 47.40 15.14
C ALA A 103 27.62 46.15 14.91
N SER A 104 28.90 46.26 15.30
CA SER A 104 29.77 45.26 15.94
C SER A 104 29.99 43.88 15.29
N LYS A 105 31.19 43.83 14.70
CA LYS A 105 32.09 42.71 14.44
C LYS A 105 32.45 41.96 15.73
N ASP A 106 32.07 40.68 15.86
CA ASP A 106 32.96 39.65 16.40
C ASP A 106 32.53 38.22 16.04
N SER A 107 33.52 37.33 16.01
CA SER A 107 33.50 35.85 15.85
C SER A 107 33.97 35.27 14.51
N SER A 108 35.30 35.17 14.43
CA SER A 108 36.06 33.96 14.06
C SER A 108 35.52 33.05 12.95
N SER A 109 36.19 33.15 11.81
CA SER A 109 36.22 32.14 10.76
C SER A 109 36.87 30.85 11.27
N GLU A 110 36.05 29.82 11.49
CA GLU A 110 36.47 28.43 11.36
C GLU A 110 35.56 27.74 10.33
N GLY A 111 36.18 27.03 9.40
CA GLY A 111 35.56 26.51 8.18
C GLY A 111 34.47 25.47 8.45
N GLY A 112 33.23 25.94 8.61
CA GLY A 112 32.05 25.11 8.48
C GLY A 112 31.77 24.84 7.00
N LYS A 113 31.94 23.59 6.56
CA LYS A 113 31.31 23.12 5.32
C LYS A 113 29.82 23.46 5.41
N ALA A 114 29.35 24.42 4.62
CA ALA A 114 27.92 24.58 4.38
C ALA A 114 27.42 23.23 3.87
N SER A 115 26.71 22.48 4.71
CA SER A 115 25.96 21.32 4.27
C SER A 115 25.07 21.83 3.14
N THR A 116 25.24 21.26 1.95
CA THR A 116 24.40 21.53 0.78
C THR A 116 23.02 20.94 1.07
N GLU A 117 22.29 21.52 2.02
CA GLU A 117 21.04 20.98 2.52
C GLU A 117 19.99 21.12 1.43
N ILE A 118 19.67 19.98 0.83
CA ILE A 118 18.61 19.88 -0.16
C ILE A 118 17.32 20.26 0.56
N PRO A 119 16.49 21.15 0.00
CA PRO A 119 15.20 21.51 0.60
C PRO A 119 14.35 20.26 0.88
N PRO A 120 13.45 20.31 1.89
CA PRO A 120 12.59 19.18 2.21
C PRO A 120 11.71 18.78 1.03
N GLU A 121 11.31 17.51 1.01
CA GLU A 121 10.52 16.95 -0.08
C GLU A 121 9.14 17.60 -0.16
N THR A 122 8.71 17.88 -1.38
CA THR A 122 7.32 18.31 -1.64
C THR A 122 6.50 17.13 -2.17
N ILE A 123 5.17 17.20 -2.05
CA ILE A 123 4.23 16.20 -2.62
C ILE A 123 4.50 15.89 -4.10
N ARG A 124 5.02 16.85 -4.87
CA ARG A 124 5.38 16.65 -6.28
C ARG A 124 6.55 15.68 -6.44
N ASP A 125 7.53 15.72 -5.55
CA ASP A 125 8.72 14.88 -5.62
C ASP A 125 8.38 13.43 -5.31
N LEU A 126 7.37 13.21 -4.47
CA LEU A 126 6.87 11.89 -4.09
C LEU A 126 6.11 11.15 -5.21
N LYS A 127 5.96 11.72 -6.41
CA LYS A 127 5.20 11.10 -7.52
C LYS A 127 6.10 10.26 -8.41
N PRO A 128 6.04 8.92 -8.41
CA PRO A 128 6.92 8.12 -9.25
C PRO A 128 6.63 8.27 -10.74
N PHE A 129 5.36 8.45 -11.11
CA PHE A 129 4.93 8.51 -12.51
C PHE A 129 4.49 9.93 -12.87
N PRO A 130 5.17 10.61 -13.82
CA PRO A 130 4.85 12.00 -14.16
C PRO A 130 3.47 12.17 -14.81
N LEU A 131 2.96 11.15 -15.49
CA LEU A 131 1.65 11.20 -16.16
C LEU A 131 0.48 10.91 -15.20
N ASN A 132 0.72 10.19 -14.09
CA ASN A 132 -0.30 9.89 -13.11
C ASN A 132 -0.17 10.84 -11.92
N GLY A 133 -0.91 11.94 -11.96
CA GLY A 133 -0.90 12.94 -10.89
C GLY A 133 -1.53 12.48 -9.57
N ALA A 134 -2.34 11.43 -9.58
CA ALA A 134 -3.07 10.94 -8.40
C ALA A 134 -2.23 10.00 -7.53
N PHE A 135 -1.33 9.20 -8.13
CA PHE A 135 -0.51 8.26 -7.39
C PHE A 135 0.72 8.95 -6.77
N ILE A 136 0.87 8.79 -5.45
CA ILE A 136 1.95 9.38 -4.65
C ILE A 136 2.57 8.24 -3.83
N SER A 137 3.90 8.24 -3.73
CA SER A 137 4.63 7.35 -2.82
C SER A 137 4.43 7.83 -1.39
N GLN A 138 3.54 7.15 -0.68
CA GLN A 138 3.27 7.42 0.73
C GLN A 138 4.46 7.02 1.60
N PRO A 139 4.69 7.70 2.74
CA PRO A 139 5.77 7.35 3.63
C PRO A 139 5.59 5.94 4.20
N VAL A 140 6.70 5.25 4.47
CA VAL A 140 6.72 3.95 5.14
C VAL A 140 7.12 4.08 6.60
N LEU A 141 6.69 3.15 7.44
CA LEU A 141 7.07 3.15 8.86
C LEU A 141 8.58 2.99 9.01
N GLY A 142 9.21 3.90 9.76
CA GLY A 142 10.62 3.78 10.16
C GLY A 142 10.89 2.55 11.04
N GLY A 143 12.13 2.08 11.07
CA GLY A 143 12.53 0.92 11.88
C GLY A 143 12.19 1.07 13.37
N MET A 144 12.51 2.24 13.94
CA MET A 144 12.21 2.55 15.35
C MET A 144 10.71 2.59 15.64
N VAL A 145 9.89 3.12 14.72
CA VAL A 145 8.43 3.13 14.88
C VAL A 145 7.87 1.71 14.90
N LYS A 146 8.42 0.80 14.08
CA LYS A 146 8.02 -0.61 14.07
C LYS A 146 8.36 -1.31 15.39
N GLU A 147 9.53 -1.01 15.95
CA GLU A 147 9.96 -1.53 17.26
C GLU A 147 9.09 -0.99 18.39
N GLU A 148 8.76 0.30 18.36
CA GLU A 148 7.87 0.93 19.33
C GLU A 148 6.46 0.31 19.30
N ILE A 149 5.90 0.10 18.11
CA ILE A 149 4.60 -0.58 17.95
C ILE A 149 4.64 -1.99 18.57
N TRP A 150 5.71 -2.74 18.30
CA TRP A 150 5.88 -4.08 18.84
C TRP A 150 6.02 -4.05 20.36
N PHE A 151 6.83 -3.13 20.90
CA PHE A 151 7.06 -2.95 22.33
C PHE A 151 5.76 -2.66 23.09
N ARG A 152 4.97 -1.67 22.62
CA ARG A 152 3.69 -1.29 23.26
C ARG A 152 2.68 -2.44 23.31
N ILE A 153 2.65 -3.30 22.28
CA ILE A 153 1.67 -4.38 22.20
C ILE A 153 2.14 -5.61 22.99
N MET A 154 3.39 -6.02 22.81
CA MET A 154 3.89 -7.27 23.37
C MET A 154 4.37 -7.13 24.81
N ILE A 155 4.98 -6.00 25.16
CA ILE A 155 5.58 -5.77 26.48
C ILE A 155 4.65 -4.94 27.36
N GLU A 156 4.17 -3.79 26.89
CA GLU A 156 3.23 -2.96 27.69
C GLU A 156 1.82 -3.55 27.74
N GLY A 157 1.46 -4.44 26.81
CA GLY A 157 0.14 -5.05 26.75
C GLY A 157 -0.97 -4.11 26.25
N LYS A 158 -0.63 -2.99 25.62
CA LYS A 158 -1.60 -2.06 25.05
C LYS A 158 -2.43 -2.71 23.95
N SER A 159 -3.66 -2.25 23.79
CA SER A 159 -4.53 -2.77 22.74
C SER A 159 -4.13 -2.24 21.36
N VAL A 160 -4.36 -3.02 20.30
CA VAL A 160 -4.10 -2.60 18.91
C VAL A 160 -4.81 -1.28 18.57
N ARG A 161 -6.02 -1.08 19.11
CA ARG A 161 -6.85 0.11 18.88
C ARG A 161 -6.24 1.35 19.52
N GLU A 162 -5.70 1.21 20.72
CA GLU A 162 -5.05 2.30 21.48
C GLU A 162 -3.77 2.73 20.79
N VAL A 163 -2.89 1.79 20.46
CA VAL A 163 -1.63 2.07 19.73
C VAL A 163 -1.90 2.72 18.36
N SER A 164 -2.97 2.29 17.68
CA SER A 164 -3.44 2.88 16.44
C SER A 164 -3.86 4.34 16.58
N ALA A 165 -4.60 4.66 17.63
CA ALA A 165 -5.02 6.03 17.93
C ALA A 165 -3.84 6.93 18.34
N GLU A 166 -2.89 6.40 19.12
CA GLU A 166 -1.71 7.13 19.59
C GLU A 166 -0.73 7.47 18.45
N LEU A 167 -0.43 6.49 17.58
CA LEU A 167 0.58 6.62 16.53
C LEU A 167 0.00 7.02 15.16
N GLY A 168 -1.33 7.04 15.02
CA GLY A 168 -1.99 7.34 13.74
C GLY A 168 -1.65 6.33 12.65
N VAL A 169 -1.68 5.04 13.00
CA VAL A 169 -1.39 3.93 12.09
C VAL A 169 -2.62 3.01 12.06
N GLU A 170 -3.04 2.56 10.87
CA GLU A 170 -4.21 1.69 10.72
C GLU A 170 -4.04 0.37 11.52
N MET A 171 -5.11 -0.09 12.17
CA MET A 171 -5.11 -1.34 12.96
C MET A 171 -4.62 -2.56 12.17
N ALA A 172 -5.01 -2.67 10.90
CA ALA A 172 -4.58 -3.78 10.03
C ALA A 172 -3.06 -3.74 9.78
N ARG A 173 -2.49 -2.54 9.60
CA ARG A 173 -1.06 -2.32 9.44
C ARG A 173 -0.30 -2.64 10.72
N ILE A 174 -0.80 -2.24 11.88
CA ILE A 174 -0.21 -2.59 13.18
C ILE A 174 -0.15 -4.11 13.36
N GLY A 175 -1.25 -4.82 13.10
CA GLY A 175 -1.27 -6.28 13.18
C GLY A 175 -0.30 -6.96 12.20
N ALA A 176 -0.02 -6.36 11.04
CA ALA A 176 1.01 -6.83 10.13
C ALA A 176 2.43 -6.55 10.66
N VAL A 177 2.67 -5.36 11.22
CA VAL A 177 3.97 -4.98 11.79
C VAL A 177 4.36 -5.91 12.93
N VAL A 178 3.44 -6.17 13.87
CA VAL A 178 3.70 -7.08 15.00
C VAL A 178 4.04 -8.49 14.49
N ARG A 179 3.24 -9.03 13.54
CA ARG A 179 3.52 -10.35 12.95
C ARG A 179 4.88 -10.43 12.27
N LEU A 180 5.26 -9.40 11.50
CA LEU A 180 6.55 -9.37 10.82
C LEU A 180 7.72 -9.20 11.80
N LYS A 181 7.55 -8.39 12.85
CA LYS A 181 8.57 -8.21 13.89
C LYS A 181 8.77 -9.47 14.73
N GLU A 182 7.72 -10.22 15.02
CA GLU A 182 7.87 -11.54 15.66
C GLU A 182 8.67 -12.51 14.81
N ILE A 183 8.44 -12.55 13.49
CA ILE A 183 9.24 -13.37 12.57
C ILE A 183 10.71 -12.90 12.57
N GLU A 184 10.95 -11.59 12.57
CA GLU A 184 12.30 -11.02 12.66
C GLU A 184 13.00 -11.44 13.95
N LYS A 185 12.33 -11.34 15.11
CA LYS A 185 12.85 -11.78 16.42
C LYS A 185 13.10 -13.28 16.48
N GLU A 186 12.21 -14.08 15.89
CA GLU A 186 12.40 -15.51 15.79
C GLU A 186 13.62 -15.87 14.91
N TRP A 187 13.85 -15.13 13.83
CA TRP A 187 15.02 -15.33 12.98
C TRP A 187 16.31 -14.92 13.69
N GLU A 188 16.30 -13.81 14.43
CA GLU A 188 17.42 -13.42 15.31
C GLU A 188 17.71 -14.53 16.33
N ARG A 189 16.68 -15.09 16.96
CA ARG A 189 16.80 -16.18 17.95
C ARG A 189 17.37 -17.47 17.36
N ILE A 190 16.97 -17.83 16.15
CA ILE A 190 17.52 -18.99 15.42
C ILE A 190 18.94 -18.70 14.91
N GLY A 191 19.34 -17.42 14.82
CA GLY A 191 20.60 -16.99 14.22
C GLY A 191 20.60 -16.99 12.69
N LYS A 192 19.42 -16.86 12.06
CA LYS A 192 19.32 -16.72 10.60
C LYS A 192 19.83 -15.35 10.17
N PRO A 193 20.68 -15.24 9.14
CA PRO A 193 21.20 -13.96 8.69
C PRO A 193 20.09 -13.09 8.09
N LEU A 194 19.93 -11.89 8.64
CA LEU A 194 18.98 -10.89 8.15
C LEU A 194 19.60 -10.06 7.01
N ALA A 195 18.76 -9.65 6.05
CA ALA A 195 19.18 -8.88 4.88
C ALA A 195 19.33 -7.37 5.16
N HIS A 196 20.14 -7.00 6.16
CA HIS A 196 20.27 -5.62 6.63
C HIS A 196 20.79 -4.65 5.57
N SER A 197 21.77 -5.06 4.73
CA SER A 197 22.33 -4.20 3.68
C SER A 197 21.25 -3.80 2.66
N TYR A 198 20.45 -4.77 2.22
CA TYR A 198 19.31 -4.54 1.34
C TYR A 198 18.25 -3.64 2.00
N GLN A 199 17.85 -3.96 3.23
CA GLN A 199 16.88 -3.17 3.99
C GLN A 199 17.34 -1.70 4.14
N ASN A 200 18.61 -1.47 4.49
CA ASN A 200 19.16 -0.14 4.67
C ASN A 200 19.20 0.65 3.37
N ALA A 201 19.55 0.00 2.25
CA ALA A 201 19.54 0.64 0.94
C ALA A 201 18.12 1.05 0.53
N VAL A 202 17.14 0.15 0.65
CA VAL A 202 15.74 0.43 0.29
C VAL A 202 15.13 1.51 1.20
N ASN A 203 15.39 1.45 2.52
CA ASN A 203 14.89 2.44 3.48
C ASN A 203 15.50 3.84 3.28
N LYS A 204 16.58 4.00 2.52
CA LYS A 204 17.11 5.32 2.13
C LYS A 204 16.38 5.91 0.93
N MET A 205 15.79 5.07 0.08
CA MET A 205 15.11 5.48 -1.15
C MET A 205 13.64 5.89 -0.95
N LEU A 206 13.04 5.48 0.17
CA LEU A 206 11.62 5.68 0.46
C LEU A 206 11.41 6.80 1.50
N PRO A 207 10.30 7.56 1.38
CA PRO A 207 9.93 8.52 2.42
C PRO A 207 9.53 7.74 3.67
N LYS A 208 9.86 8.27 4.86
CA LYS A 208 9.64 7.56 6.13
C LYS A 208 8.93 8.42 7.14
N THR A 209 8.06 7.80 7.93
CA THR A 209 7.58 8.39 9.18
C THR A 209 8.53 8.02 10.31
N LEU A 210 9.09 9.05 10.93
CA LEU A 210 9.99 8.91 12.07
C LEU A 210 9.21 8.99 13.37
N LEU A 211 9.73 8.35 14.41
CA LEU A 211 9.20 8.45 15.75
C LEU A 211 9.36 9.89 16.23
N ALA A 212 8.30 10.46 16.79
CA ALA A 212 8.36 11.81 17.36
C ALA A 212 9.25 11.79 18.63
N PRO A 213 10.05 12.84 18.88
CA PRO A 213 10.78 13.01 20.13
C PRO A 213 9.84 12.97 21.35
N PRO A 214 10.32 12.53 22.52
CA PRO A 214 9.53 12.55 23.75
C PRO A 214 9.01 13.97 24.06
N GLY A 215 7.70 14.09 24.30
CA GLY A 215 7.05 15.37 24.62
C GLY A 215 6.52 16.14 23.40
N GLU A 216 6.89 15.74 22.18
CA GLU A 216 6.30 16.29 20.95
C GLU A 216 5.05 15.51 20.53
N ARG A 217 4.24 16.12 19.65
CA ARG A 217 3.07 15.44 19.09
C ARG A 217 3.51 14.28 18.20
N PRO A 218 2.85 13.11 18.28
CA PRO A 218 3.19 11.98 17.44
C PRO A 218 3.00 12.31 15.96
N ASN A 219 3.92 11.84 15.12
CA ASN A 219 3.79 11.94 13.68
C ASN A 219 2.78 10.89 13.19
N PHE A 220 1.55 11.31 12.91
CA PHE A 220 0.54 10.42 12.35
C PHE A 220 0.95 9.93 10.96
N HIS A 221 0.86 8.62 10.78
CA HIS A 221 1.33 7.96 9.56
C HIS A 221 0.30 8.01 8.44
N GLU A 222 -0.96 7.72 8.77
CA GLU A 222 -2.07 7.64 7.82
C GLU A 222 -3.41 7.98 8.48
N THR A 223 -4.45 8.10 7.66
CA THR A 223 -5.80 8.34 8.17
C THR A 223 -6.37 7.06 8.80
N ILE A 224 -6.62 7.09 10.10
CA ILE A 224 -7.18 5.93 10.83
C ILE A 224 -8.72 5.87 10.79
N ASN A 225 -9.38 6.93 10.32
CA ASN A 225 -10.83 7.08 10.33
C ASN A 225 -11.49 6.83 8.97
N ASP A 226 -10.73 6.28 8.01
CA ASP A 226 -11.26 6.01 6.67
C ASP A 226 -12.35 4.92 6.72
N LEU A 227 -13.50 5.25 6.11
CA LEU A 227 -14.65 4.37 6.06
C LEU A 227 -14.79 3.78 4.65
N PRO A 228 -14.87 2.44 4.49
CA PRO A 228 -15.17 1.85 3.20
C PRO A 228 -16.58 2.27 2.74
N VAL A 229 -16.68 2.74 1.50
CA VAL A 229 -17.95 3.15 0.88
C VAL A 229 -18.84 1.92 0.73
N HIS A 230 -20.03 1.95 1.34
CA HIS A 230 -20.98 0.87 1.23
C HIS A 230 -21.79 1.01 -0.07
N ARG A 231 -22.20 -0.11 -0.69
CA ARG A 231 -22.96 -0.06 -1.94
C ARG A 231 -24.28 0.72 -1.80
N ALA A 232 -24.96 0.58 -0.67
CA ALA A 232 -26.22 1.28 -0.40
C ALA A 232 -26.07 2.81 -0.39
N THR A 233 -24.90 3.33 0.03
CA THR A 233 -24.65 4.78 0.12
C THR A 233 -24.19 5.38 -1.21
N GLY A 234 -24.13 4.60 -2.29
CA GLY A 234 -23.74 5.08 -3.62
C GLY A 234 -24.88 5.76 -4.40
N GLN A 235 -26.11 5.71 -3.90
CA GLN A 235 -27.28 6.31 -4.55
C GLN A 235 -27.40 7.79 -4.20
N GLN A 236 -27.81 8.61 -5.17
CA GLN A 236 -28.18 10.00 -4.92
C GLN A 236 -29.65 10.07 -4.50
N ILE A 237 -29.91 10.46 -3.25
CA ILE A 237 -31.27 10.50 -2.68
C ILE A 237 -31.58 11.92 -2.22
N TRP A 238 -32.73 12.44 -2.64
CA TRP A 238 -33.31 13.69 -2.15
C TRP A 238 -34.56 13.34 -1.35
N HIS A 239 -34.41 13.18 -0.03
CA HIS A 239 -35.50 12.73 0.84
C HIS A 239 -36.36 13.92 1.28
N PRO A 240 -37.66 14.00 0.93
CA PRO A 240 -38.51 15.09 1.36
C PRO A 240 -38.80 14.96 2.86
N THR A 241 -38.56 16.03 3.62
CA THR A 241 -38.78 16.11 5.06
C THR A 241 -39.58 17.36 5.40
N SER A 242 -40.21 17.39 6.58
CA SER A 242 -40.77 18.63 7.13
C SER A 242 -39.70 19.72 7.20
N GLU A 243 -40.08 20.98 6.97
CA GLU A 243 -39.22 22.16 7.08
C GLU A 243 -38.57 22.31 8.46
N SER A 244 -39.24 21.83 9.51
CA SER A 244 -38.79 21.90 10.90
C SER A 244 -38.07 20.65 11.39
N ARG A 245 -37.89 19.63 10.54
CA ARG A 245 -37.29 18.35 10.97
C ARG A 245 -35.79 18.48 11.20
N HIS A 246 -35.31 18.02 12.35
CA HIS A 246 -33.88 17.84 12.61
C HIS A 246 -33.39 16.51 12.02
N PHE A 247 -32.85 16.55 10.79
CA PHE A 247 -32.40 15.36 10.07
C PHE A 247 -30.96 14.98 10.47
N THR A 248 -30.80 13.82 11.11
CA THR A 248 -29.51 13.35 11.68
C THR A 248 -28.79 12.33 10.78
N ARG A 249 -27.56 11.96 11.15
CA ARG A 249 -26.79 10.88 10.49
C ARG A 249 -27.46 9.50 10.62
N GLU A 250 -28.18 9.26 11.72
CA GLU A 250 -28.95 8.04 11.92
C GLU A 250 -30.16 7.98 10.99
N ASP A 251 -30.87 9.11 10.84
CA ASP A 251 -31.96 9.24 9.88
C ASP A 251 -31.45 9.03 8.45
N ALA A 252 -30.32 9.65 8.09
CA ALA A 252 -29.69 9.45 6.79
C ALA A 252 -29.34 7.98 6.52
N ALA A 253 -28.78 7.27 7.52
CA ALA A 253 -28.43 5.87 7.39
C ALA A 253 -29.66 4.99 7.11
N LYS A 254 -30.76 5.21 7.85
CA LYS A 254 -32.04 4.53 7.64
C LYS A 254 -32.66 4.82 6.28
N VAL A 255 -32.49 6.04 5.77
CA VAL A 255 -32.95 6.40 4.41
C VAL A 255 -32.18 5.63 3.33
N PHE A 256 -30.89 5.36 3.52
CA PHE A 256 -30.12 4.53 2.58
C PHE A 256 -30.48 3.05 2.66
N ASP A 257 -30.57 2.48 3.87
CA ASP A 257 -30.96 1.09 4.13
C ASP A 257 -31.35 0.94 5.61
N GLU A 258 -32.45 0.25 5.89
CA GLU A 258 -32.98 0.04 7.26
C GLU A 258 -31.96 -0.57 8.22
N LYS A 259 -31.03 -1.40 7.72
CA LYS A 259 -30.02 -2.11 8.52
C LYS A 259 -28.67 -1.40 8.55
N LEU A 260 -28.54 -0.27 7.86
CA LEU A 260 -27.27 0.44 7.79
C LEU A 260 -27.03 1.22 9.09
N LEU A 261 -25.86 0.97 9.69
CA LEU A 261 -25.40 1.75 10.82
C LEU A 261 -24.94 3.15 10.37
N PRO A 262 -25.10 4.18 11.21
CA PRO A 262 -24.57 5.52 10.92
C PRO A 262 -23.04 5.49 10.77
N ALA A 263 -22.49 6.49 10.08
CA ALA A 263 -21.06 6.58 9.84
C ALA A 263 -20.25 6.46 11.13
N ASP A 264 -20.65 7.17 12.19
CA ASP A 264 -19.97 7.23 13.48
C ASP A 264 -19.78 5.85 14.15
N ALA A 265 -20.73 4.94 13.95
CA ALA A 265 -20.66 3.58 14.47
C ALA A 265 -19.85 2.62 13.58
N ARG A 266 -19.66 2.98 12.30
CA ARG A 266 -18.93 2.16 11.31
C ARG A 266 -17.45 2.51 11.21
N VAL A 267 -17.05 3.71 11.65
CA VAL A 267 -15.63 4.13 11.66
C VAL A 267 -14.80 3.10 12.42
N PRO A 268 -13.56 2.80 11.98
CA PRO A 268 -12.71 1.86 12.70
C PRO A 268 -12.50 2.23 14.16
N HIS A 269 -12.43 3.54 14.51
CA HIS A 269 -12.27 4.09 15.86
C HIS A 269 -13.48 4.90 16.36
N PRO A 270 -14.61 4.26 16.71
CA PRO A 270 -15.79 4.97 17.21
C PRO A 270 -15.54 5.61 18.60
N GLU A 271 -14.59 5.06 19.35
CA GLU A 271 -14.19 5.55 20.68
C GLU A 271 -13.63 6.98 20.62
N LEU A 272 -12.96 7.37 19.54
CA LEU A 272 -12.44 8.74 19.38
C LEU A 272 -13.56 9.77 19.27
N ALA A 273 -14.66 9.42 18.60
CA ALA A 273 -15.84 10.30 18.53
C ALA A 273 -16.49 10.47 19.90
N ILE A 274 -16.56 9.40 20.69
CA ILE A 274 -17.08 9.43 22.06
C ILE A 274 -16.20 10.34 22.93
N LEU A 275 -14.89 10.15 22.91
CA LEU A 275 -13.95 10.97 23.67
C LEU A 275 -14.03 12.45 23.29
N HIS A 276 -14.16 12.75 22.01
CA HIS A 276 -14.35 14.11 21.53
C HIS A 276 -15.68 14.72 22.01
N ASN A 277 -16.77 13.96 21.96
CA ASN A 277 -18.06 14.42 22.46
C ASN A 277 -18.01 14.68 23.97
N GLU A 278 -17.34 13.82 24.74
CA GLU A 278 -17.17 14.02 26.18
C GLU A 278 -16.36 15.30 26.50
N GLN A 279 -15.40 15.66 25.64
CA GLN A 279 -14.68 16.93 25.74
C GLN A 279 -15.57 18.12 25.41
N VAL A 280 -16.40 18.02 24.36
CA VAL A 280 -17.35 19.07 23.96
C VAL A 280 -18.39 19.32 25.06
N ASP A 281 -18.86 18.24 25.70
CA ASP A 281 -19.82 18.28 26.80
C ASP A 281 -19.21 18.80 28.12
N LYS A 282 -17.89 19.01 28.16
CA LYS A 282 -17.12 19.50 29.32
C LYS A 282 -17.32 18.66 30.59
N LEU A 283 -17.47 17.34 30.44
CA LEU A 283 -17.56 16.40 31.56
C LEU A 283 -16.31 16.45 32.44
N SER A 284 -16.48 16.16 33.72
CA SER A 284 -15.35 16.16 34.66
C SER A 284 -14.34 15.06 34.28
N PRO A 285 -13.04 15.22 34.61
CA PRO A 285 -12.05 14.17 34.36
C PRO A 285 -12.40 12.84 35.04
N GLU A 286 -13.01 12.88 36.22
CA GLU A 286 -13.44 11.71 36.98
C GLU A 286 -14.57 10.97 36.25
N GLU A 287 -15.61 11.69 35.81
CA GLU A 287 -16.72 11.11 35.05
C GLU A 287 -16.24 10.47 33.73
N ARG A 288 -15.25 11.08 33.06
CA ARG A 288 -14.65 10.51 31.85
C ARG A 288 -13.90 9.22 32.13
N GLN A 289 -13.16 9.14 33.23
CA GLN A 289 -12.45 7.93 33.65
C GLN A 289 -13.43 6.81 34.02
N GLU A 290 -14.50 7.11 34.74
CA GLU A 290 -15.54 6.13 35.07
C GLU A 290 -16.21 5.57 33.81
N ARG A 291 -16.57 6.44 32.87
CA ARG A 291 -17.15 6.02 31.58
C ARG A 291 -16.17 5.20 30.75
N ALA A 292 -14.89 5.56 30.74
CA ALA A 292 -13.85 4.78 30.07
C ALA A 292 -13.71 3.38 30.70
N ALA A 293 -13.60 3.29 32.02
CA ALA A 293 -13.52 2.03 32.75
C ALA A 293 -14.76 1.14 32.50
N ALA A 294 -15.96 1.73 32.47
CA ALA A 294 -17.18 1.01 32.12
C ALA A 294 -17.15 0.44 30.69
N ARG A 295 -16.64 1.21 29.72
CA ARG A 295 -16.47 0.76 28.32
C ARG A 295 -15.46 -0.38 28.22
N ASP A 296 -14.34 -0.28 28.92
CA ASP A 296 -13.30 -1.31 28.95
C ASP A 296 -13.82 -2.61 29.56
N ALA A 297 -14.55 -2.52 30.68
CA ALA A 297 -15.20 -3.68 31.30
C ALA A 297 -16.19 -4.38 30.35
N ILE A 298 -16.95 -3.61 29.55
CA ILE A 298 -17.85 -4.17 28.53
C ILE A 298 -17.04 -4.85 27.40
N ALA A 299 -15.95 -4.23 26.95
CA ALA A 299 -15.08 -4.77 25.91
C ALA A 299 -14.43 -6.09 26.36
N GLU A 300 -13.95 -6.16 27.61
CA GLU A 300 -13.40 -7.37 28.21
C GLU A 300 -14.44 -8.48 28.31
N LYS A 301 -15.65 -8.20 28.80
CA LYS A 301 -16.75 -9.17 28.82
C LYS A 301 -17.03 -9.73 27.42
N LYS A 302 -17.02 -8.88 26.38
CA LYS A 302 -17.18 -9.33 24.97
C LYS A 302 -16.02 -10.21 24.51
N ARG A 303 -14.77 -9.89 24.88
CA ARG A 303 -13.58 -10.72 24.56
C ARG A 303 -13.66 -12.08 25.26
N ALA A 304 -13.99 -12.11 26.55
CA ALA A 304 -14.17 -13.34 27.33
C ALA A 304 -15.30 -14.20 26.75
N ALA A 305 -16.44 -13.60 26.37
CA ALA A 305 -17.54 -14.31 25.72
C ALA A 305 -17.13 -14.90 24.35
N LYS A 306 -16.29 -14.20 23.58
CA LYS A 306 -15.77 -14.72 22.30
C LYS A 306 -14.81 -15.90 22.52
N ALA A 307 -13.90 -15.79 23.49
CA ALA A 307 -12.94 -16.84 23.83
C ALA A 307 -13.65 -18.10 24.34
N THR A 308 -14.60 -17.95 25.26
CA THR A 308 -15.43 -19.07 25.73
C THR A 308 -16.23 -19.70 24.60
N ARG A 309 -16.75 -18.91 23.65
CA ARG A 309 -17.42 -19.45 22.45
C ARG A 309 -16.46 -20.23 21.54
N GLN A 310 -15.21 -19.81 21.40
CA GLN A 310 -14.19 -20.55 20.64
C GLN A 310 -13.83 -21.87 21.34
N ALA A 311 -13.55 -21.82 22.65
CA ALA A 311 -13.29 -23.02 23.45
C ALA A 311 -14.45 -24.02 23.40
N LYS A 312 -15.70 -23.54 23.46
CA LYS A 312 -16.89 -24.40 23.29
C LYS A 312 -16.97 -25.05 21.91
N LYS A 313 -16.56 -24.35 20.85
CA LYS A 313 -16.53 -24.91 19.49
C LYS A 313 -15.46 -25.99 19.35
N GLU A 314 -14.27 -25.75 19.91
CA GLU A 314 -13.17 -26.72 19.91
C GLU A 314 -13.50 -27.96 20.74
N ALA A 315 -14.13 -27.77 21.90
CA ALA A 315 -14.58 -28.87 22.77
C ALA A 315 -15.74 -29.68 22.17
N ALA A 316 -16.51 -29.10 21.23
CA ALA A 316 -17.57 -29.82 20.53
C ALA A 316 -17.03 -30.79 19.46
N ILE A 317 -15.74 -30.69 19.10
CA ILE A 317 -15.10 -31.61 18.15
C ILE A 317 -14.74 -32.90 18.90
N LYS A 318 -15.37 -34.01 18.53
CA LYS A 318 -15.04 -35.33 19.09
C LYS A 318 -13.78 -35.85 18.40
N LYS A 319 -12.70 -35.98 19.16
CA LYS A 319 -11.40 -36.46 18.68
C LYS A 319 -11.23 -37.93 19.06
N VAL A 320 -11.04 -38.80 18.07
CA VAL A 320 -10.82 -40.24 18.26
C VAL A 320 -9.48 -40.62 17.66
N ASP A 321 -8.52 -40.95 18.51
CA ASP A 321 -7.18 -41.37 18.09
C ASP A 321 -7.14 -42.88 17.81
N THR A 322 -6.67 -43.25 16.62
CA THR A 322 -6.47 -44.64 16.20
C THR A 322 -4.97 -44.99 16.06
N GLY A 323 -4.09 -44.19 16.64
CA GLY A 323 -2.62 -44.34 16.63
C GLY A 323 -1.93 -43.81 15.38
N ARG A 324 -2.49 -44.05 14.18
CA ARG A 324 -1.96 -43.47 12.93
C ARG A 324 -2.56 -42.11 12.59
N TRP A 325 -3.84 -41.91 12.93
CA TRP A 325 -4.62 -40.73 12.58
C TRP A 325 -5.51 -40.35 13.76
N GLU A 326 -5.78 -39.06 13.88
CA GLU A 326 -6.78 -38.54 14.80
C GLU A 326 -8.02 -38.14 13.98
N PHE A 327 -9.13 -38.84 14.19
CA PHE A 327 -10.39 -38.55 13.51
C PHE A 327 -11.13 -37.44 14.27
N HIS A 328 -11.42 -36.34 13.60
CA HIS A 328 -12.13 -35.19 14.15
C HIS A 328 -13.57 -35.18 13.65
N PHE A 329 -14.52 -35.58 14.51
CA PHE A 329 -15.94 -35.56 14.19
C PHE A 329 -16.58 -34.26 14.67
N THR A 330 -17.18 -33.54 13.74
CA THR A 330 -17.91 -32.30 14.02
C THR A 330 -19.41 -32.55 13.86
N ASP A 331 -20.17 -32.33 14.93
CA ASP A 331 -21.62 -32.45 14.89
C ASP A 331 -22.20 -31.28 14.06
N ILE A 332 -23.06 -31.60 13.10
CA ILE A 332 -23.68 -30.63 12.18
C ILE A 332 -25.20 -30.60 12.35
N ASN A 333 -25.81 -29.46 12.08
CA ASN A 333 -27.26 -29.34 12.03
C ASN A 333 -27.76 -29.57 10.60
N VAL A 334 -28.54 -30.63 10.38
CA VAL A 334 -29.09 -31.02 9.08
C VAL A 334 -30.12 -29.99 8.57
N ASP A 335 -30.88 -29.37 9.46
CA ASP A 335 -31.93 -28.40 9.11
C ASP A 335 -31.34 -27.06 8.63
N ALA A 336 -30.02 -26.85 8.76
CA ALA A 336 -29.33 -25.66 8.28
C ALA A 336 -29.38 -25.51 6.74
N ALA A 337 -29.75 -26.57 6.00
CA ALA A 337 -29.98 -26.51 4.56
C ALA A 337 -31.27 -25.75 4.17
N GLY A 338 -32.16 -25.50 5.14
CA GLY A 338 -33.43 -24.78 4.94
C GLY A 338 -34.50 -25.60 4.22
N LYS A 339 -35.73 -25.06 4.16
CA LYS A 339 -36.91 -25.76 3.62
C LYS A 339 -36.77 -26.24 2.18
N THR A 340 -36.00 -25.53 1.35
CA THR A 340 -35.77 -25.88 -0.06
C THR A 340 -34.50 -26.71 -0.29
N GLY A 341 -33.71 -26.99 0.75
CA GLY A 341 -32.40 -27.64 0.65
C GLY A 341 -31.30 -26.79 0.01
N ARG A 342 -31.58 -25.55 -0.40
CA ARG A 342 -30.65 -24.66 -1.13
C ARG A 342 -29.92 -23.64 -0.24
N GLY A 343 -30.01 -23.76 1.09
CA GLY A 343 -29.39 -22.83 2.03
C GLY A 343 -27.86 -22.89 2.02
N HIS A 344 -27.19 -21.73 2.03
CA HIS A 344 -25.73 -21.62 1.89
C HIS A 344 -24.92 -22.28 3.03
N LYS A 345 -25.56 -22.58 4.18
CA LYS A 345 -24.96 -23.23 5.35
C LYS A 345 -25.12 -24.75 5.36
N GLY A 346 -25.82 -25.33 4.39
CA GLY A 346 -25.97 -26.78 4.29
C GLY A 346 -24.62 -27.47 4.05
N VAL A 347 -24.34 -28.51 4.83
CA VAL A 347 -23.11 -29.30 4.76
C VAL A 347 -23.34 -30.54 3.89
N GLY A 348 -22.38 -30.87 3.02
CA GLY A 348 -22.43 -32.02 2.11
C GLY A 348 -22.33 -31.65 0.64
N TRP A 349 -22.11 -32.66 -0.22
CA TRP A 349 -22.11 -32.48 -1.67
C TRP A 349 -23.55 -32.36 -2.18
N ARG A 350 -23.86 -31.31 -2.94
CA ARG A 350 -25.23 -31.06 -3.42
C ARG A 350 -25.58 -31.95 -4.61
N TYR A 351 -26.78 -32.54 -4.57
CA TYR A 351 -27.33 -33.31 -5.69
C TYR A 351 -27.95 -32.39 -6.77
N GLY A 352 -27.95 -32.86 -8.01
CA GLY A 352 -28.54 -32.14 -9.15
C GLY A 352 -27.71 -30.97 -9.70
N GLN A 353 -26.43 -30.85 -9.29
CA GLN A 353 -25.49 -29.85 -9.81
C GLN A 353 -24.42 -30.54 -10.66
N PRO A 354 -24.33 -30.28 -11.98
CA PRO A 354 -23.25 -30.81 -12.81
C PRO A 354 -21.89 -30.18 -12.43
N HIS A 355 -20.79 -30.82 -12.81
CA HIS A 355 -19.47 -30.26 -12.62
C HIS A 355 -19.29 -28.97 -13.44
N ASP A 356 -18.84 -27.90 -12.77
CA ASP A 356 -18.58 -26.59 -13.41
C ASP A 356 -17.17 -26.52 -14.04
N ASP A 357 -16.49 -27.65 -14.26
CA ASP A 357 -15.07 -27.67 -14.65
C ASP A 357 -14.80 -27.08 -16.04
N ARG A 358 -15.83 -27.09 -16.90
CA ARG A 358 -15.81 -26.54 -18.26
C ARG A 358 -16.28 -25.08 -18.30
N THR A 359 -16.74 -24.53 -17.19
CA THR A 359 -17.24 -23.16 -17.09
C THR A 359 -16.07 -22.18 -17.09
N ARG A 360 -16.11 -21.20 -18.00
CA ARG A 360 -15.08 -20.15 -18.10
C ARG A 360 -15.05 -19.32 -16.81
N GLY A 361 -13.86 -19.09 -16.27
CA GLY A 361 -13.66 -18.29 -15.05
C GLY A 361 -13.87 -19.05 -13.74
N LYS A 362 -14.06 -20.38 -13.77
CA LYS A 362 -14.13 -21.18 -12.55
C LYS A 362 -12.76 -21.23 -11.86
N ILE A 363 -12.72 -20.87 -10.57
CA ILE A 363 -11.51 -20.90 -9.75
C ILE A 363 -11.19 -22.36 -9.36
N LYS A 364 -9.98 -22.81 -9.69
CA LYS A 364 -9.45 -24.16 -9.38
C LYS A 364 -8.20 -24.12 -8.50
N ILE A 365 -7.93 -22.95 -7.93
CA ILE A 365 -6.78 -22.66 -7.07
C ILE A 365 -7.32 -22.46 -5.64
N PRO A 366 -6.60 -22.89 -4.58
CA PRO A 366 -7.02 -22.64 -3.21
C PRO A 366 -7.27 -21.14 -2.97
N THR A 367 -8.45 -20.80 -2.45
CA THR A 367 -8.86 -19.41 -2.16
C THR A 367 -8.57 -18.98 -0.74
N SER A 368 -8.25 -19.92 0.15
CA SER A 368 -7.86 -19.69 1.55
C SER A 368 -6.69 -20.60 1.88
N VAL A 369 -5.72 -20.07 2.63
CA VAL A 369 -4.60 -20.81 3.22
C VAL A 369 -4.65 -20.45 4.71
N GLU A 370 -5.05 -21.43 5.52
CA GLU A 370 -5.26 -21.28 6.97
C GLU A 370 -4.02 -21.63 7.78
#